data_AF-A0A838HKI9-F1
#
_entry.id   AF-A0A838HKI9-F1
#
_cell.length_a   1.000
_cell.length_b   1.000
_cell.length_c   1.000
_cell.angle_alpha   90.00
_cell.angle_beta   90.00
_cell.angle_gamma   90.00
#
_symmetry.space_group_name_H-M   'P 1'
#
loop_
_entity.id
_entity.type
_entity.pdbx_description
1 polymer ?
#
loop_
_entity_poly.entity_id
_entity_poly.type
_entity_poly.pdbx_seq_one_letter_code
_entity_poly.pdbx_strand_id
1 'polypeptide(L)' 'MSPGTAFSTVDTGFAQLRRLTEISRALTYTTSLEQVTRLTVERGAELLGAEAAVLMLADAE' A
#
# COMPACT_ATOMS: atom_id res chain seq x y z
N MET A 1 -7.44 -23.94 -27.66
CA MET A 1 -7.82 -23.40 -26.34
C MET A 1 -6.63 -23.63 -25.41
N SER A 2 -5.96 -22.56 -24.98
CA SER A 2 -4.70 -22.67 -24.22
C SER A 2 -4.95 -22.46 -22.71
N PRO A 3 -4.34 -23.26 -21.81
CA PRO A 3 -4.63 -23.29 -20.36
C PRO A 3 -3.91 -22.20 -19.54
N GLY A 4 -3.47 -21.09 -20.15
CA GLY A 4 -2.53 -20.14 -19.54
C GLY A 4 -3.14 -19.02 -18.68
N THR A 5 -4.46 -18.83 -18.66
CA THR A 5 -5.07 -17.60 -18.12
C THR A 5 -5.57 -17.70 -16.67
N ALA A 6 -5.59 -18.88 -16.05
CA ALA A 6 -6.15 -19.08 -14.71
C ALA A 6 -5.14 -18.87 -13.56
N PHE A 7 -3.82 -18.90 -13.84
CA PHE A 7 -2.78 -18.73 -12.82
C PHE A 7 -2.44 -17.26 -12.53
N SER A 8 -2.88 -16.31 -13.35
CA SER A 8 -2.46 -14.90 -13.24
C SER A 8 -3.21 -14.09 -12.17
N THR A 9 -4.42 -14.48 -11.78
CA THR A 9 -5.29 -13.67 -10.89
C THR A 9 -5.10 -13.99 -9.40
N VAL A 10 -4.65 -15.21 -9.06
CA VAL A 10 -4.44 -15.64 -7.68
C VAL A 10 -3.13 -15.08 -7.12
N ASP A 11 -2.09 -15.00 -7.95
CA ASP A 11 -0.78 -14.44 -7.58
C ASP A 11 -0.83 -12.93 -7.27
N THR A 12 -1.64 -12.17 -8.02
CA THR A 12 -1.78 -10.72 -7.81
C THR A 12 -2.47 -10.39 -6.50
N GLY A 13 -3.51 -11.14 -6.13
CA GLY A 13 -4.25 -10.92 -4.88
C GLY A 13 -3.40 -11.23 -3.65
N PHE A 14 -2.66 -12.34 -3.66
CA PHE A 14 -1.79 -12.71 -2.55
C PHE A 14 -0.62 -11.73 -2.37
N ALA A 15 0.01 -11.29 -3.48
CA ALA A 15 1.07 -10.28 -3.45
C ALA A 15 0.55 -8.93 -2.90
N GLN A 16 -0.66 -8.53 -3.29
CA GLN A 16 -1.27 -7.29 -2.83
C GLN A 16 -1.66 -7.33 -1.35
N LEU A 17 -2.22 -8.45 -0.86
CA LEU A 17 -2.50 -8.65 0.56
C LEU A 17 -1.22 -8.66 1.42
N ARG A 18 -0.15 -9.28 0.92
CA ARG A 18 1.15 -9.24 1.57
C ARG A 18 1.69 -7.83 1.67
N ARG A 19 1.64 -7.06 0.57
CA ARG A 19 2.08 -5.66 0.54
C ARG A 19 1.27 -4.79 1.51
N LEU A 20 -0.06 -4.97 1.57
CA LEU A 20 -0.92 -4.32 2.55
C LEU A 20 -0.54 -4.66 4.00
N THR A 21 -0.22 -5.93 4.27
CA THR A 21 0.23 -6.39 5.60
C THR A 21 1.56 -5.74 5.99
N GLU A 22 2.50 -5.65 5.05
CA GLU A 22 3.80 -5.01 5.26
C GLU A 22 3.65 -3.50 5.53
N ILE A 23 2.77 -2.81 4.80
CA ILE A 23 2.45 -1.40 5.02
C ILE A 23 1.79 -1.20 6.39
N SER A 24 0.79 -2.01 6.75
CA SER A 24 0.13 -1.94 8.05
C SER A 24 1.12 -2.12 9.20
N ARG A 25 2.02 -3.10 9.10
CA ARG A 25 3.06 -3.33 10.10
C ARG A 25 4.01 -2.14 10.24
N ALA A 26 4.46 -1.57 9.13
CA ALA A 26 5.34 -0.40 9.14
C ALA A 26 4.67 0.79 9.83
N LEU A 27 3.40 1.07 9.52
CA LEU A 27 2.64 2.16 10.13
C LEU A 27 2.42 1.94 11.64
N THR A 28 2.10 0.71 12.06
CA THR A 28 1.88 0.38 13.48
C THR A 28 3.11 0.61 14.36
N TYR A 29 4.31 0.36 13.84
CA TYR A 29 5.55 0.46 14.63
C TYR A 29 6.31 1.78 14.44
N THR A 30 5.83 2.68 13.58
CA THR A 30 6.46 3.97 13.37
C THR A 30 5.95 4.98 14.39
N THR A 31 6.85 5.58 15.17
CA THR A 31 6.52 6.56 16.23
C THR A 31 6.78 8.01 15.83
N SER A 32 7.35 8.25 14.65
CA SER A 32 7.60 9.58 14.11
C SER A 32 6.50 9.96 13.11
N LEU A 33 5.84 11.10 13.34
CA LEU A 33 4.83 11.63 12.42
C LEU A 33 5.39 11.86 11.01
N GLU A 34 6.61 12.38 10.90
CA GLU A 34 7.30 12.56 9.63
C GLU A 34 7.47 11.22 8.89
N GLN A 35 7.91 10.18 9.59
CA GLN A 35 8.06 8.87 8.99
C GLN A 35 6.71 8.23 8.61
N VAL A 36 5.67 8.39 9.44
CA VAL A 36 4.31 7.92 9.14
C VAL A 36 3.80 8.59 7.87
N THR A 37 3.86 9.92 7.81
CA THR A 37 3.37 10.70 6.65
C THR A 37 4.11 10.33 5.36
N ARG A 38 5.43 10.20 5.40
CA ARG A 38 6.24 9.75 4.25
C ARG A 38 5.87 8.35 3.80
N LEU A 39 5.82 7.39 4.72
CA LEU A 39 5.46 6.00 4.43
C LEU A 39 4.05 5.90 3.82
N THR A 40 3.09 6.63 4.36
CA THR A 40 1.71 6.64 3.85
C THR A 40 1.63 7.18 2.43
N VAL A 41 2.32 8.28 2.11
CA VAL A 41 2.30 8.88 0.77
C VAL A 41 2.98 7.96 -0.25
N GLU A 42 4.22 7.54 0.03
CA GLU A 42 5.01 6.72 -0.90
C GLU A 42 4.35 5.36 -1.16
N ARG A 43 3.99 4.64 -0.08
CA ARG A 43 3.39 3.31 -0.20
C ARG A 43 1.95 3.35 -0.67
N GLY A 44 1.22 4.43 -0.38
CA GLY A 44 -0.13 4.65 -0.90
C GLY A 44 -0.12 4.84 -2.41
N ALA A 45 0.78 5.67 -2.94
CA ALA A 45 0.95 5.86 -4.38
C ALA A 45 1.31 4.53 -5.08
N GLU A 46 2.29 3.80 -4.54
CA GLU A 46 2.70 2.50 -5.06
C GLU A 46 1.58 1.45 -5.05
N LEU A 47 0.78 1.40 -3.98
CA LEU A 47 -0.31 0.45 -3.83
C LEU A 47 -1.45 0.72 -4.82
N LEU A 48 -1.76 1.99 -5.05
CA LEU A 48 -2.84 2.42 -5.94
C LEU A 48 -2.39 2.52 -7.40
N GLY A 49 -1.09 2.37 -7.69
CA GLY A 49 -0.54 2.58 -9.03
C GLY A 49 -0.71 4.03 -9.50
N ALA A 50 -0.69 4.99 -8.57
CA ALA A 50 -0.88 6.40 -8.86
C ALA A 50 0.46 7.08 -9.20
N GLU A 51 0.44 8.05 -10.11
CA GLU A 51 1.61 8.86 -10.46
C GLU A 51 2.07 9.74 -9.30
N ALA A 52 1.12 10.22 -8.49
CA ALA A 52 1.39 11.03 -7.31
C ALA A 52 0.29 10.82 -6.25
N ALA A 53 0.64 11.02 -4.98
CA ALA A 53 -0.28 11.03 -3.87
C ALA A 53 0.03 12.19 -2.92
N VAL A 54 -1.00 12.70 -2.25
CA VAL A 54 -0.89 13.67 -1.16
C VAL A 54 -1.62 13.14 0.07
N LEU A 55 -1.03 13.34 1.25
CA LEU A 55 -1.68 13.05 2.52
C LEU A 55 -2.14 14.36 3.15
N MET A 56 -3.46 14.53 3.24
CA MET A 56 -4.05 15.64 3.99
C MET A 56 -4.27 15.19 5.43
N LEU A 57 -3.67 15.91 6.37
CA LEU A 57 -3.92 15.71 7.79
C LEU A 57 -5.05 16.65 8.21
N ALA A 58 -6.15 16.09 8.66
CA ALA A 58 -7.19 16.86 9.33
C ALA A 58 -6.69 17.23 10.73
N ASP A 59 -6.94 18.47 11.15
CA ASP A 59 -6.84 18.81 12.56
C ASP A 59 -7.98 18.11 13.30
N ALA A 60 -7.68 17.55 14.46
CA ALA A 60 -8.70 16.95 15.31
C ALA A 60 -9.22 18.04 16.24
N GLU A 61 -10.38 18.60 15.93
CA GLU A 61 -11.20 19.27 16.96
C GLU A 61 -11.59 18.28 18.06
#